data_AF-A0A428P9C8-F1
#
_entry.id   AF-A0A428P9C8-F1
#
_cell.length_a   1.000
_cell.length_b   1.000
_cell.length_c   1.000
_cell.angle_alpha   90.00
_cell.angle_beta   90.00
_cell.angle_gamma   90.00
#
_symmetry.space_group_name_H-M   'P 1'
#
loop_
_entity.id
_entity.type
_entity.pdbx_description
1 polymer ?
#
loop_
_entity_poly.entity_id
_entity_poly.type
_entity_poly.pdbx_seq_one_letter_code
_entity_poly.pdbx_strand_id
1 'polypeptide(L)'
;MTVVRAGLRTQRLQEDDNLMANDPDSFLGHESDFLALMLAKPPAPGQSNNSVTEKWKISKKIVYRIERDALPLNDDDRDSKAISAAAKAFFFRSRLSRMTGLHGSGSEHNSNWGAKFVPVREVAMILTQAIEDTMMILWASHRQHPVQLHDSWEKNFVAYWSVSCSMGSDFLKSRLQMSLRRSVDSHGIPDGPWKADASEIEAVLSLWLWSMGEPVKSHDKEDPDIKAVEPRINRILSFHSHAEDRDDDFDGDMQLSLWYKRATTGLKLLKLRNHHLVDLPRLQHAVWWRDGDQFITNDDGPPAASNDWRRFFGWSNVKKGPMKGLSVAHQTMPSNSSLLLNYAHELYNTFLTRITQVVKDLGGNSQATQHGGFISASNETVDEVQTALVAGGLCAADEAFACTIPTLIAQGLLQPPEEMIAMVGKLGDNHHQQKRWSKYADLSNWRLRLLHDNVSKLSHGQDLTGAKETTKKLPGPGSSESHGRVKKRSS
;
A
#
# COMPACT_ATOMS: atom_id res chain seq x y z
N MET A 1 17.97 1.12 -27.13
CA MET A 1 16.69 0.95 -27.85
C MET A 1 16.85 0.42 -29.28
N THR A 2 17.87 0.75 -30.07
CA THR A 2 17.90 0.34 -31.49
C THR A 2 17.86 -1.16 -31.73
N VAL A 3 18.48 -2.02 -30.90
CA VAL A 3 18.43 -3.49 -31.08
C VAL A 3 17.15 -4.12 -30.51
N VAL A 4 16.62 -3.62 -29.39
CA VAL A 4 15.36 -4.12 -28.80
C VAL A 4 14.15 -3.59 -29.56
N ARG A 5 14.13 -2.32 -29.99
CA ARG A 5 13.16 -1.80 -30.98
C ARG A 5 13.43 -2.34 -32.38
N ALA A 6 14.66 -2.68 -32.76
CA ALA A 6 14.85 -3.42 -34.00
C ALA A 6 14.19 -4.79 -33.85
N GLY A 7 14.55 -5.58 -32.85
CA GLY A 7 13.96 -6.90 -32.62
C GLY A 7 12.44 -6.89 -32.42
N LEU A 8 11.86 -5.87 -31.77
CA LEU A 8 10.43 -5.78 -31.46
C LEU A 8 9.61 -4.91 -32.43
N ARG A 9 10.25 -4.02 -33.22
CA ARG A 9 9.57 -3.10 -34.17
C ARG A 9 10.20 -3.05 -35.56
N THR A 10 11.23 -3.84 -35.89
CA THR A 10 11.75 -3.81 -37.27
C THR A 10 10.71 -4.33 -38.23
N GLN A 11 10.48 -3.55 -39.29
CA GLN A 11 9.93 -3.95 -40.59
C GLN A 11 10.67 -5.14 -41.28
N ARG A 12 11.58 -5.83 -40.58
CA ARG A 12 12.28 -7.03 -41.07
C ARG A 12 11.61 -8.33 -40.60
N LEU A 13 10.74 -8.25 -39.60
CA LEU A 13 9.82 -9.32 -39.24
C LEU A 13 8.56 -9.14 -40.10
N GLN A 14 7.96 -10.24 -40.58
CA GLN A 14 6.65 -10.14 -41.21
C GLN A 14 5.65 -9.58 -40.20
N GLU A 15 4.55 -8.98 -40.66
CA GLU A 15 3.51 -8.45 -39.77
C GLU A 15 3.02 -9.52 -38.77
N ASP A 16 2.96 -10.78 -39.23
CA ASP A 16 2.60 -11.96 -38.44
C ASP A 16 3.67 -12.37 -37.40
N ASP A 17 4.94 -11.97 -37.60
CA ASP A 17 6.05 -12.23 -36.68
C ASP A 17 6.23 -11.11 -35.63
N ASN A 18 5.61 -9.95 -35.85
CA ASN A 18 5.63 -8.84 -34.91
C ASN A 18 4.56 -9.03 -33.83
N LEU A 19 4.98 -9.56 -32.69
CA LEU A 19 4.12 -9.78 -31.52
C LEU A 19 3.40 -8.51 -31.01
N MET A 20 3.86 -7.31 -31.40
CA MET A 20 3.25 -6.03 -31.03
C MET A 20 2.38 -5.41 -32.13
N ALA A 21 2.27 -6.03 -33.32
CA ALA A 21 1.57 -5.45 -34.46
C ALA A 21 0.09 -5.13 -34.18
N ASN A 22 -0.56 -5.98 -33.39
CA ASN A 22 -2.00 -5.89 -33.14
C ASN A 22 -2.39 -4.77 -32.15
N ASP A 23 -1.46 -4.27 -31.32
CA ASP A 23 -1.75 -3.27 -30.27
C ASP A 23 -0.49 -2.50 -29.84
N PRO A 24 0.17 -1.76 -30.75
CA PRO A 24 1.47 -1.13 -30.49
C PRO A 24 1.43 -0.08 -29.37
N ASP A 25 0.27 0.56 -29.16
CA ASP A 25 0.08 1.61 -28.16
C ASP A 25 0.10 1.06 -26.74
N SER A 26 -0.39 -0.17 -26.53
CA SER A 26 -0.36 -0.85 -25.23
C SER A 26 1.06 -1.19 -24.73
N PHE A 27 2.07 -1.18 -25.62
CA PHE A 27 3.46 -1.48 -25.30
C PHE A 27 4.37 -0.24 -25.29
N LEU A 28 3.88 0.91 -25.75
CA LEU A 28 4.69 2.12 -25.86
C LEU A 28 5.15 2.59 -24.46
N GLY A 29 6.46 2.54 -24.21
CA GLY A 29 7.04 2.88 -22.90
C GLY A 29 7.12 1.69 -21.92
N HIS A 30 6.57 0.53 -22.30
CA HIS A 30 6.55 -0.71 -21.52
C HIS A 30 7.27 -1.86 -22.24
N GLU A 31 8.08 -1.57 -23.26
CA GLU A 31 8.71 -2.62 -24.07
C GLU A 31 9.65 -3.52 -23.26
N SER A 32 10.33 -2.96 -22.25
CA SER A 32 11.19 -3.73 -21.34
C SER A 32 10.39 -4.61 -20.37
N ASP A 33 9.19 -4.16 -20.00
CA ASP A 33 8.29 -4.93 -19.14
C ASP A 33 7.74 -6.13 -19.91
N PHE A 34 7.32 -5.91 -21.15
CA PHE A 34 6.88 -6.96 -22.06
C PHE A 34 7.98 -8.00 -22.30
N LEU A 35 9.18 -7.55 -22.64
CA LEU A 35 10.30 -8.47 -22.85
C LEU A 35 10.59 -9.30 -21.59
N ALA A 36 10.53 -8.69 -20.40
CA ALA A 36 10.74 -9.41 -19.15
C ALA A 36 9.67 -10.47 -18.88
N LEU A 37 8.39 -10.17 -19.16
CA LEU A 37 7.32 -11.18 -19.05
C LEU A 37 7.49 -12.31 -20.06
N MET A 38 7.84 -11.99 -21.31
CA MET A 38 8.06 -13.00 -22.35
C MET A 38 9.21 -13.95 -22.01
N LEU A 39 10.32 -13.43 -21.48
CA LEU A 39 11.45 -14.25 -21.02
C LEU A 39 11.10 -15.10 -19.78
N ALA A 40 10.12 -14.66 -18.99
CA ALA A 40 9.71 -15.35 -17.77
C ALA A 40 8.75 -16.53 -17.99
N LYS A 41 8.02 -16.53 -19.12
CA LYS A 41 7.06 -17.59 -19.46
C LYS A 41 7.78 -18.92 -19.67
N PRO A 42 7.30 -20.03 -19.07
CA PRO A 42 7.83 -21.35 -19.39
C PRO A 42 7.54 -21.66 -20.87
N PRO A 43 8.42 -22.42 -21.55
CA PRO A 43 8.14 -22.90 -22.90
C PRO A 43 6.94 -23.85 -22.85
N ALA A 44 5.75 -23.37 -23.20
CA ALA A 44 4.56 -24.20 -23.27
C ALA A 44 4.56 -24.97 -24.60
N PRO A 45 4.58 -26.32 -24.59
CA PRO A 45 4.43 -27.09 -25.82
C PRO A 45 3.01 -26.91 -26.37
N GLY A 46 2.86 -26.26 -27.52
CA GLY A 46 1.62 -26.25 -28.30
C GLY A 46 0.59 -25.16 -27.97
N GLN A 47 0.88 -24.21 -27.07
CA GLN A 47 0.04 -23.02 -26.90
C GLN A 47 0.53 -21.88 -27.78
N SER A 48 -0.37 -21.26 -28.55
CA SER A 48 -0.06 -20.04 -29.29
C SER A 48 0.25 -18.92 -28.30
N ASN A 49 1.33 -18.17 -28.54
CA ASN A 49 1.79 -17.07 -27.69
C ASN A 49 0.82 -15.86 -27.62
N ASN A 50 -0.40 -16.00 -28.15
CA ASN A 50 -1.29 -14.89 -28.47
C ASN A 50 -2.04 -14.31 -27.25
N SER A 51 -2.00 -14.93 -26.07
CA SER A 51 -2.53 -14.31 -24.85
C SER A 51 -1.42 -13.71 -23.98
N VAL A 52 -1.07 -12.45 -24.23
CA VAL A 52 -0.18 -11.64 -23.37
C VAL A 52 -0.99 -10.98 -22.24
N THR A 53 -2.05 -11.63 -21.75
CA THR A 53 -2.94 -11.07 -20.71
C THR A 53 -2.50 -11.44 -19.29
N GLU A 54 -1.33 -12.05 -19.12
CA GLU A 54 -0.81 -12.45 -17.80
C GLU A 54 -0.34 -11.22 -17.01
N LYS A 55 -1.15 -10.82 -16.03
CA LYS A 55 -0.87 -9.64 -15.19
C LYS A 55 0.07 -9.98 -14.05
N TRP A 56 1.11 -9.15 -13.85
CA TRP A 56 1.97 -9.18 -12.69
C TRP A 56 1.34 -8.36 -11.55
N LYS A 57 1.23 -8.94 -10.36
CA LYS A 57 0.48 -8.34 -9.25
C LYS A 57 1.30 -8.38 -7.99
N ILE A 58 1.14 -7.38 -7.13
CA ILE A 58 1.66 -7.41 -5.78
C ILE A 58 0.56 -7.96 -4.87
N SER A 59 0.96 -8.85 -3.96
CA SER A 59 0.07 -9.46 -3.00
C SER A 59 0.46 -9.03 -1.59
N LYS A 60 -0.53 -8.79 -0.74
CA LYS A 60 -0.30 -8.71 0.70
C LYS A 60 -0.48 -10.11 1.29
N LYS A 61 0.63 -10.78 1.58
CA LYS A 61 0.68 -11.86 2.57
C LYS A 61 1.79 -11.51 3.55
N ILE A 62 1.42 -10.89 4.67
CA ILE A 62 2.33 -10.74 5.81
C ILE A 62 2.50 -12.15 6.38
N VAL A 63 3.60 -12.81 6.04
CA VAL A 63 4.05 -13.97 6.80
C VAL A 63 5.15 -13.46 7.71
N TYR A 64 4.83 -13.37 9.00
CA TYR A 64 5.84 -13.20 10.03
C TYR A 64 6.68 -14.48 10.06
N ARG A 65 7.81 -14.48 9.36
CA ARG A 65 8.91 -15.39 9.64
C ARG A 65 10.20 -14.61 9.45
N ILE A 66 10.66 -13.99 10.53
CA ILE A 66 12.07 -13.67 10.70
C ILE A 66 12.70 -14.99 11.12
N GLU A 67 13.08 -15.81 10.15
CA GLU A 67 14.11 -16.80 10.41
C GLU A 67 15.42 -16.18 9.96
N ARG A 68 16.24 -15.86 10.96
CA ARG A 68 17.69 -15.81 10.83
C ARG A 68 18.18 -17.18 10.39
N ASP A 69 19.25 -17.14 9.61
CA ASP A 69 20.17 -18.24 9.37
C ASP A 69 19.62 -19.42 8.58
N ALA A 70 19.31 -19.18 7.30
CA ALA A 70 19.72 -20.02 6.17
C ALA A 70 19.05 -19.51 4.89
N LEU A 71 19.83 -19.21 3.85
CA LEU A 71 19.37 -19.53 2.49
C LEU A 71 18.90 -20.98 2.54
N PRO A 72 17.77 -21.39 1.94
CA PRO A 72 17.41 -22.80 1.87
C PRO A 72 18.45 -23.53 1.01
N LEU A 73 19.55 -23.91 1.66
CA LEU A 73 20.62 -24.75 1.18
C LEU A 73 20.46 -26.03 1.98
N ASN A 74 19.62 -26.90 1.40
CA ASN A 74 19.43 -28.32 1.71
C ASN A 74 18.63 -28.65 2.98
N ASP A 75 17.46 -29.27 2.79
CA ASP A 75 17.42 -30.73 2.87
C ASP A 75 16.19 -31.33 2.13
N ASP A 76 16.50 -32.26 1.23
CA ASP A 76 15.70 -33.36 0.69
C ASP A 76 14.41 -33.21 -0.14
N ASP A 77 13.90 -32.00 -0.43
CA ASP A 77 12.81 -31.88 -1.42
C ASP A 77 13.38 -31.73 -2.85
N ARG A 78 13.76 -32.87 -3.45
CA ARG A 78 14.27 -32.99 -4.85
C ARG A 78 13.20 -32.71 -5.92
N ASP A 79 12.02 -32.25 -5.55
CA ASP A 79 11.15 -31.52 -6.48
C ASP A 79 11.64 -30.08 -6.56
N SER A 80 12.62 -29.84 -7.45
CA SER A 80 13.12 -28.51 -7.84
C SER A 80 11.95 -27.54 -7.96
N LYS A 81 11.71 -26.76 -6.92
CA LYS A 81 10.61 -25.79 -6.87
C LYS A 81 10.93 -24.71 -7.88
N ALA A 82 10.40 -24.89 -9.08
CA ALA A 82 10.68 -24.03 -10.21
C ALA A 82 10.48 -22.57 -9.79
N ILE A 83 11.49 -21.72 -10.06
CA ILE A 83 11.38 -20.28 -9.83
C ILE A 83 10.11 -19.83 -10.56
N SER A 84 9.23 -19.17 -9.84
CA SER A 84 7.96 -18.71 -10.41
C SER A 84 8.18 -17.76 -11.57
N ALA A 85 7.23 -17.72 -12.49
CA ALA A 85 7.27 -16.78 -13.60
C ALA A 85 7.31 -15.32 -13.10
N ALA A 86 6.58 -15.00 -12.03
CA ALA A 86 6.59 -13.66 -11.43
C ALA A 86 7.99 -13.23 -10.93
N ALA A 87 8.75 -14.15 -10.33
CA ALA A 87 10.12 -13.88 -9.89
C ALA A 87 11.09 -13.79 -11.07
N LYS A 88 10.97 -14.67 -12.07
CA LYS A 88 11.76 -14.58 -13.32
C LYS A 88 11.56 -13.25 -14.02
N ALA A 89 10.31 -12.79 -14.16
CA ALA A 89 9.98 -11.50 -14.77
C ALA A 89 10.65 -10.34 -14.03
N PHE A 90 10.58 -10.34 -12.70
CA PHE A 90 11.29 -9.36 -11.88
C PHE A 90 12.81 -9.37 -12.12
N PHE A 91 13.44 -10.55 -12.11
CA PHE A 91 14.89 -10.67 -12.34
C PHE A 91 15.30 -10.16 -13.73
N PHE A 92 14.58 -10.56 -14.78
CA PHE A 92 14.84 -10.08 -16.13
C PHE A 92 14.64 -8.56 -16.23
N ARG A 93 13.57 -8.03 -15.64
CA ARG A 93 13.29 -6.59 -15.68
C ARG A 93 14.33 -5.76 -14.92
N SER A 94 14.79 -6.24 -13.76
CA SER A 94 15.87 -5.61 -12.98
C SER A 94 17.18 -5.62 -13.77
N ARG A 95 17.51 -6.74 -14.44
CA ARG A 95 18.69 -6.80 -15.32
C ARG A 95 18.57 -5.82 -16.49
N LEU A 96 17.41 -5.72 -17.12
CA LEU A 96 17.15 -4.75 -18.19
C LEU A 96 17.27 -3.30 -17.69
N SER A 97 16.81 -2.99 -16.47
CA SER A 97 17.00 -1.67 -15.87
C SER A 97 18.49 -1.28 -15.78
N ARG A 98 19.34 -2.19 -15.30
CA ARG A 98 20.80 -1.98 -15.23
C ARG A 98 21.42 -1.75 -16.62
N MET A 99 20.98 -2.51 -17.63
CA MET A 99 21.47 -2.38 -19.01
C MET A 99 20.99 -1.11 -19.72
N THR A 100 19.91 -0.49 -19.24
CA THR A 100 19.31 0.71 -19.84
C THR A 100 19.71 1.99 -19.13
N GLY A 101 20.74 1.94 -18.27
CA GLY A 101 21.44 3.11 -17.77
C GLY A 101 20.99 3.66 -16.42
N LEU A 102 20.30 2.88 -15.57
CA LEU A 102 19.97 3.33 -14.21
C LEU A 102 21.22 3.57 -13.33
N HIS A 103 22.31 2.84 -13.58
CA HIS A 103 23.62 3.13 -13.02
C HIS A 103 24.48 3.82 -14.09
N GLY A 104 24.71 5.12 -13.90
CA GLY A 104 25.25 6.05 -14.90
C GLY A 104 26.56 5.63 -15.57
N SER A 105 26.71 6.10 -16.81
CA SER A 105 27.88 6.44 -17.66
C SER A 105 29.26 5.79 -17.50
N GLY A 106 29.48 4.75 -16.70
CA GLY A 106 30.80 4.11 -16.56
C GLY A 106 31.17 3.18 -17.72
N SER A 107 30.19 2.79 -18.54
CA SER A 107 30.38 1.90 -19.68
C SER A 107 29.98 2.67 -20.94
N GLU A 108 30.91 2.79 -21.90
CA GLU A 108 30.65 3.35 -23.24
C GLU A 108 29.50 2.63 -23.99
N HIS A 109 29.05 1.47 -23.49
CA HIS A 109 27.96 0.69 -24.05
C HIS A 109 26.61 0.87 -23.35
N ASN A 110 26.54 1.63 -22.25
CA ASN A 110 25.27 1.94 -21.61
C ASN A 110 24.57 3.06 -22.37
N SER A 111 23.63 2.70 -23.25
CA SER A 111 22.64 3.65 -23.72
C SER A 111 21.84 4.14 -22.51
N ASN A 112 22.09 5.37 -22.05
CA ASN A 112 21.35 5.97 -20.95
C ASN A 112 19.92 6.27 -21.41
N TRP A 113 18.95 5.44 -21.02
CA TRP A 113 17.56 5.67 -21.41
C TRP A 113 16.97 6.74 -20.47
N GLY A 114 16.62 7.90 -21.02
CA GLY A 114 15.93 8.92 -20.23
C GLY A 114 14.53 8.49 -19.81
N ALA A 115 13.91 9.25 -18.89
CA ALA A 115 12.56 9.02 -18.39
C ALA A 115 11.49 8.89 -19.49
N LYS A 116 11.72 9.52 -20.65
CA LYS A 116 10.87 9.40 -21.85
C LYS A 116 10.66 7.96 -22.31
N PHE A 117 11.61 7.06 -22.06
CA PHE A 117 11.55 5.66 -22.49
C PHE A 117 11.27 4.67 -21.36
N VAL A 118 11.44 5.13 -20.11
CA VAL A 118 11.16 4.34 -18.92
C VAL A 118 10.42 5.25 -17.94
N PRO A 119 9.08 5.36 -18.07
CA PRO A 119 8.29 6.35 -17.34
C PRO A 119 8.44 6.26 -15.81
N VAL A 120 8.77 5.06 -15.30
CA VAL A 120 8.90 4.81 -13.85
C VAL A 120 10.25 5.20 -13.26
N ARG A 121 11.25 5.53 -14.10
CA ARG A 121 12.65 5.68 -13.67
C ARG A 121 12.86 6.78 -12.65
N GLU A 122 12.31 7.97 -12.90
CA GLU A 122 12.46 9.11 -11.99
C GLU A 122 11.83 8.80 -10.63
N VAL A 123 10.64 8.23 -10.61
CA VAL A 123 9.96 7.83 -9.36
C VAL A 123 10.71 6.71 -8.65
N ALA A 124 11.30 5.75 -9.38
CA ALA A 124 12.14 4.71 -8.78
C ALA A 124 13.38 5.31 -8.08
N MET A 125 14.03 6.30 -8.68
CA MET A 125 15.16 7.01 -8.07
C MET A 125 14.74 7.81 -6.84
N ILE A 126 13.62 8.54 -6.91
CA ILE A 126 13.04 9.27 -5.77
C ILE A 126 12.74 8.32 -4.61
N LEU A 127 12.09 7.19 -4.89
CA LEU A 127 11.78 6.18 -3.87
C LEU A 127 13.05 5.54 -3.30
N THR A 128 14.06 5.26 -4.13
CA THR A 128 15.35 4.74 -3.67
C THR A 128 15.97 5.71 -2.66
N GLN A 129 16.05 7.00 -3.01
CA GLN A 129 16.59 8.03 -2.12
C GLN A 129 15.79 8.14 -0.81
N ALA A 130 14.46 8.15 -0.89
CA ALA A 130 13.59 8.19 0.29
C ALA A 130 13.82 7.00 1.24
N ILE A 131 14.05 5.79 0.70
CA ILE A 131 14.39 4.60 1.47
C ILE A 131 15.77 4.78 2.15
N GLU A 132 16.77 5.23 1.41
CA GLU A 132 18.13 5.47 1.93
C GLU A 132 18.16 6.55 3.02
N ASP A 133 17.45 7.66 2.83
CA ASP A 133 17.34 8.75 3.80
C ASP A 133 16.62 8.29 5.07
N THR A 134 15.52 7.53 4.92
CA THR A 134 14.83 6.92 6.06
C THR A 134 15.78 6.03 6.87
N MET A 135 16.59 5.22 6.19
CA MET A 135 17.58 4.37 6.86
C MET A 135 18.67 5.18 7.54
N MET A 136 19.12 6.29 6.94
CA MET A 136 20.11 7.19 7.53
C MET A 136 19.58 7.81 8.82
N ILE A 137 18.32 8.26 8.81
CA ILE A 137 17.63 8.81 9.99
C ILE A 137 17.50 7.74 11.07
N LEU A 138 17.02 6.54 10.71
CA LEU A 138 16.80 5.46 11.68
C LEU A 138 18.09 4.88 12.28
N TRP A 139 19.24 5.02 11.62
CA TRP A 139 20.55 4.53 12.09
C TRP A 139 21.47 5.63 12.61
N ALA A 140 20.98 6.85 12.77
CA ALA A 140 21.78 7.97 13.24
C ALA A 140 22.12 7.83 14.74
N SER A 141 23.30 7.31 15.05
CA SER A 141 23.79 7.09 16.43
C SER A 141 24.23 8.38 17.16
N HIS A 142 24.46 9.47 16.43
CA HIS A 142 24.98 10.73 16.97
C HIS A 142 23.92 11.61 17.66
N ARG A 143 22.66 11.15 17.74
CA ARG A 143 21.57 11.92 18.34
C ARG A 143 21.62 11.84 19.87
N GLN A 144 21.03 12.84 20.52
CA GLN A 144 20.84 12.82 21.97
C GLN A 144 19.94 11.66 22.41
N HIS A 145 18.92 11.35 21.62
CA HIS A 145 18.01 10.22 21.81
C HIS A 145 17.99 9.37 20.53
N PRO A 146 18.99 8.50 20.30
CA PRO A 146 19.05 7.69 19.09
C PRO A 146 17.94 6.64 19.08
N VAL A 147 17.54 6.23 17.87
CA VAL A 147 16.65 5.09 17.65
C VAL A 147 17.28 3.85 18.26
N GLN A 148 16.53 3.14 19.10
CA GLN A 148 16.99 1.88 19.69
C GLN A 148 16.57 0.73 18.79
N LEU A 149 17.56 0.02 18.27
CA LEU A 149 17.36 -1.19 17.47
C LEU A 149 17.41 -2.43 18.38
N HIS A 150 16.87 -3.55 17.92
CA HIS A 150 17.19 -4.84 18.54
C HIS A 150 18.68 -5.16 18.34
N ASP A 151 19.41 -5.51 19.42
CA ASP A 151 20.88 -5.67 19.53
C ASP A 151 21.57 -6.32 18.31
N SER A 152 20.86 -7.27 17.74
CA SER A 152 21.29 -8.09 16.63
C SER A 152 21.31 -7.40 15.24
N TRP A 153 20.98 -6.12 15.14
CA TRP A 153 20.95 -5.35 13.89
C TRP A 153 22.11 -4.37 13.68
N GLU A 154 22.86 -4.05 14.73
CA GLU A 154 23.96 -3.06 14.64
C GLU A 154 25.11 -3.54 13.75
N LYS A 155 25.32 -4.87 13.67
CA LYS A 155 26.41 -5.50 12.92
C LYS A 155 26.00 -5.92 11.50
N ASN A 156 24.76 -5.67 11.08
CA ASN A 156 24.28 -6.11 9.78
C ASN A 156 24.76 -5.16 8.66
N PHE A 157 25.30 -5.73 7.59
CA PHE A 157 25.64 -5.00 6.36
C PHE A 157 24.62 -5.21 5.24
N VAL A 158 23.67 -6.14 5.40
CA VAL A 158 22.55 -6.34 4.47
C VAL A 158 21.24 -6.37 5.25
N ALA A 159 20.24 -5.66 4.73
CA ALA A 159 18.86 -5.73 5.20
C ALA A 159 17.98 -6.20 4.05
N TYR A 160 17.04 -7.10 4.35
CA TYR A 160 16.09 -7.59 3.37
C TYR A 160 14.67 -7.21 3.76
N TRP A 161 13.90 -6.72 2.79
CA TRP A 161 12.46 -6.65 2.89
C TRP A 161 11.82 -7.39 1.73
N SER A 162 10.56 -7.76 1.89
CA SER A 162 9.91 -8.64 0.94
C SER A 162 8.65 -8.06 0.36
N VAL A 163 8.52 -8.20 -0.95
CA VAL A 163 7.33 -7.85 -1.72
C VAL A 163 6.75 -9.16 -2.23
N SER A 164 5.50 -9.46 -1.86
CA SER A 164 4.89 -10.66 -2.44
C SER A 164 4.32 -10.32 -3.80
N CYS A 165 4.52 -11.17 -4.79
CA CYS A 165 4.02 -10.98 -6.14
C CYS A 165 3.42 -12.26 -6.73
N SER A 166 2.66 -12.13 -7.81
CA SER A 166 2.06 -13.23 -8.55
C SER A 166 1.89 -12.85 -10.02
N MET A 167 1.84 -13.84 -10.90
CA MET A 167 1.69 -13.64 -12.34
C MET A 167 0.78 -14.75 -12.89
N GLY A 168 -0.18 -14.40 -13.75
CA GLY A 168 -1.12 -15.36 -14.36
C GLY A 168 -2.24 -15.86 -13.43
N SER A 169 -2.97 -16.87 -13.90
CA SER A 169 -4.04 -17.57 -13.15
C SER A 169 -3.49 -18.56 -12.12
N ASP A 170 -2.29 -19.05 -12.35
CA ASP A 170 -1.61 -19.96 -11.43
C ASP A 170 -0.94 -19.11 -10.35
N PHE A 171 -1.68 -18.89 -9.26
CA PHE A 171 -1.32 -18.07 -8.10
C PHE A 171 -0.14 -18.63 -7.29
N LEU A 172 0.95 -19.05 -7.92
CA LEU A 172 2.21 -19.32 -7.25
C LEU A 172 2.74 -18.00 -6.69
N LYS A 173 2.20 -17.65 -5.51
CA LYS A 173 2.57 -16.49 -4.71
C LYS A 173 4.06 -16.58 -4.45
N SER A 174 4.76 -15.61 -5.01
CA SER A 174 6.20 -15.49 -4.92
C SER A 174 6.53 -14.40 -3.95
N ARG A 175 7.65 -14.55 -3.26
CA ARG A 175 8.17 -13.51 -2.38
C ARG A 175 9.46 -13.02 -2.99
N LEU A 176 9.43 -11.80 -3.52
CA LEU A 176 10.64 -11.11 -3.92
C LEU A 176 11.32 -10.60 -2.66
N GLN A 177 12.61 -10.85 -2.53
CA GLN A 177 13.44 -10.21 -1.52
C GLN A 177 14.16 -9.05 -2.20
N MET A 178 13.92 -7.85 -1.69
CA MET A 178 14.66 -6.64 -2.04
C MET A 178 15.72 -6.41 -0.98
N SER A 179 16.86 -5.86 -1.37
CA SER A 179 18.01 -5.70 -0.46
C SER A 179 18.46 -4.25 -0.32
N LEU A 180 18.80 -3.87 0.91
CA LEU A 180 19.68 -2.74 1.20
C LEU A 180 21.04 -3.26 1.60
N ARG A 181 22.09 -2.59 1.18
CA ARG A 181 23.47 -2.97 1.48
C ARG A 181 24.27 -1.79 1.98
N ARG A 182 25.21 -2.04 2.89
CA ARG A 182 26.28 -1.11 3.24
C ARG A 182 27.58 -1.59 2.62
N SER A 183 28.51 -0.67 2.40
CA SER A 183 29.90 -1.05 2.19
C SER A 183 30.44 -1.73 3.44
N VAL A 184 31.49 -2.50 3.25
CA VAL A 184 32.20 -3.17 4.34
C VAL A 184 33.66 -2.79 4.19
N ASP A 185 34.28 -2.38 5.29
CA ASP A 185 35.70 -2.02 5.29
C ASP A 185 36.61 -3.26 5.16
N SER A 186 37.92 -3.04 5.18
CA SER A 186 38.91 -4.12 5.13
C SER A 186 38.86 -5.10 6.31
N HIS A 187 38.16 -4.73 7.40
CA HIS A 187 38.02 -5.52 8.61
C HIS A 187 36.69 -6.27 8.69
N GLY A 188 35.83 -6.18 7.67
CA GLY A 188 34.52 -6.82 7.71
C GLY A 188 33.49 -6.00 8.49
N ILE A 189 33.80 -4.77 8.87
CA ILE A 189 32.90 -3.90 9.63
C ILE A 189 32.03 -3.11 8.63
N PRO A 190 30.70 -3.07 8.80
CA PRO A 190 29.84 -2.26 7.96
C PRO A 190 30.27 -0.79 8.03
N ASP A 191 30.65 -0.22 6.90
CA ASP A 191 31.05 1.18 6.75
C ASP A 191 30.18 1.85 5.69
N GLY A 192 29.89 3.14 5.88
CA GLY A 192 29.10 3.94 4.95
C GLY A 192 27.57 3.79 5.05
N PRO A 193 26.85 4.54 4.20
CA PRO A 193 25.39 4.61 4.23
C PRO A 193 24.74 3.34 3.68
N TRP A 194 23.50 3.09 4.09
CA TRP A 194 22.66 2.09 3.44
C TRP A 194 22.36 2.50 1.99
N LYS A 195 22.47 1.56 1.06
CA LYS A 195 22.16 1.72 -0.35
C LYS A 195 21.13 0.70 -0.81
N ALA A 196 20.08 1.18 -1.48
CA ALA A 196 19.05 0.34 -2.06
C ALA A 196 19.33 0.12 -3.56
N ASP A 197 18.96 -1.05 -4.10
CA ASP A 197 19.11 -1.30 -5.53
C ASP A 197 17.95 -0.66 -6.31
N ALA A 198 18.22 0.50 -6.89
CA ALA A 198 17.26 1.23 -7.71
C ALA A 198 16.71 0.40 -8.87
N SER A 199 17.47 -0.58 -9.38
CA SER A 199 17.05 -1.43 -10.51
C SER A 199 15.98 -2.43 -10.09
N GLU A 200 16.04 -2.91 -8.84
CA GLU A 200 14.99 -3.74 -8.23
C GLU A 200 13.73 -2.89 -8.02
N ILE A 201 13.86 -1.66 -7.53
CA ILE A 201 12.74 -0.74 -7.32
C ILE A 201 12.08 -0.37 -8.66
N GLU A 202 12.87 -0.01 -9.69
CA GLU A 202 12.37 0.28 -11.04
C GLU A 202 11.62 -0.93 -11.60
N ALA A 203 12.17 -2.14 -11.45
CA ALA A 203 11.53 -3.35 -11.97
C ALA A 203 10.16 -3.62 -11.32
N VAL A 204 10.05 -3.49 -10.00
CA VAL A 204 8.77 -3.66 -9.30
C VAL A 204 7.76 -2.62 -9.76
N LEU A 205 8.14 -1.33 -9.78
CA LEU A 205 7.23 -0.26 -10.18
C LEU A 205 6.78 -0.39 -11.63
N SER A 206 7.68 -0.76 -12.55
CA SER A 206 7.38 -0.92 -13.98
C SER A 206 6.42 -2.09 -14.23
N LEU A 207 6.72 -3.28 -13.67
CA LEU A 207 5.86 -4.45 -13.81
C LEU A 207 4.50 -4.23 -13.16
N TRP A 208 4.46 -3.54 -12.01
CA TRP A 208 3.21 -3.22 -11.32
C TRP A 208 2.37 -2.22 -12.14
N LEU A 209 2.96 -1.09 -12.54
CA LEU A 209 2.24 -0.06 -13.31
C LEU A 209 1.67 -0.63 -14.61
N TRP A 210 2.48 -1.40 -15.36
CA TRP A 210 2.05 -1.95 -16.63
C TRP A 210 0.88 -2.93 -16.48
N SER A 211 0.91 -3.76 -15.44
CA SER A 211 -0.18 -4.72 -15.16
C SER A 211 -1.51 -4.07 -14.79
N MET A 212 -1.51 -2.76 -14.58
CA MET A 212 -2.65 -1.94 -14.21
C MET A 212 -3.17 -1.07 -15.36
N GLY A 213 -2.38 -0.95 -16.43
CA GLY A 213 -2.63 -0.06 -17.58
C GLY A 213 -3.61 -0.61 -18.61
N GLU A 214 -4.03 -1.88 -18.52
CA GLU A 214 -5.06 -2.38 -19.43
C GLU A 214 -6.44 -1.81 -19.06
N PRO A 215 -7.07 -0.96 -19.91
CA PRO A 215 -8.50 -0.76 -19.80
C PRO A 215 -9.17 -2.12 -19.95
N VAL A 216 -10.15 -2.38 -19.10
CA VAL A 216 -11.00 -3.57 -19.27
C VAL A 216 -11.62 -3.45 -20.66
N LYS A 217 -11.16 -4.26 -21.62
CA LYS A 217 -11.74 -4.37 -22.97
C LYS A 217 -13.11 -5.06 -22.89
N SER A 218 -13.98 -4.58 -22.01
CA SER A 218 -15.36 -5.04 -21.86
C SER A 218 -16.26 -3.81 -21.98
N HIS A 219 -16.40 -3.31 -23.19
CA HIS A 219 -17.70 -3.03 -23.80
C HIS A 219 -17.43 -2.55 -25.23
N ASP A 220 -17.41 -3.50 -26.15
CA ASP A 220 -17.70 -3.22 -27.55
C ASP A 220 -19.08 -2.57 -27.61
N LYS A 221 -19.13 -1.22 -27.65
CA LYS A 221 -20.20 -0.37 -28.21
C LYS A 221 -19.91 1.11 -27.94
N GLU A 222 -19.24 1.73 -28.91
CA GLU A 222 -19.61 3.03 -29.51
C GLU A 222 -19.98 4.23 -28.62
N ASP A 223 -19.44 4.38 -27.41
CA ASP A 223 -19.46 5.68 -26.73
C ASP A 223 -18.06 6.34 -26.77
N PRO A 224 -17.72 7.04 -27.87
CA PRO A 224 -16.45 7.76 -27.99
C PRO A 224 -16.32 8.93 -27.01
N ASP A 225 -17.39 9.28 -26.27
CA ASP A 225 -17.41 10.43 -25.36
C ASP A 225 -17.13 10.08 -23.90
N ILE A 226 -17.02 8.79 -23.55
CA ILE A 226 -16.46 8.38 -22.25
C ILE A 226 -14.94 8.55 -22.32
N LYS A 227 -14.47 9.80 -22.25
CA LYS A 227 -13.09 10.09 -21.86
C LYS A 227 -12.85 9.33 -20.57
N ALA A 228 -11.90 8.39 -20.58
CA ALA A 228 -11.56 7.57 -19.43
C ALA A 228 -11.20 8.46 -18.24
N VAL A 229 -12.19 8.76 -17.40
CA VAL A 229 -11.97 9.53 -16.17
C VAL A 229 -11.14 8.63 -15.27
N GLU A 230 -9.90 9.03 -15.03
CA GLU A 230 -9.02 8.30 -14.12
C GLU A 230 -9.69 8.18 -12.75
N PRO A 231 -9.84 6.96 -12.19
CA PRO A 231 -10.48 6.77 -10.90
C PRO A 231 -9.78 7.60 -9.83
N ARG A 232 -10.55 8.25 -8.95
CA ARG A 232 -9.98 9.01 -7.83
C ARG A 232 -9.20 8.09 -6.91
N ILE A 233 -8.16 8.59 -6.27
CA ILE A 233 -7.33 7.78 -5.38
C ILE A 233 -7.62 8.14 -3.92
N ASN A 234 -7.81 7.12 -3.09
CA ASN A 234 -7.94 7.24 -1.65
C ASN A 234 -6.93 6.32 -0.96
N ARG A 235 -6.31 6.77 0.14
CA ARG A 235 -5.49 5.94 1.01
C ARG A 235 -6.28 5.53 2.24
N ILE A 236 -6.15 4.27 2.64
CA ILE A 236 -6.65 3.70 3.88
C ILE A 236 -5.61 3.95 4.97
N LEU A 237 -6.03 4.58 6.06
CA LEU A 237 -5.19 4.90 7.21
C LEU A 237 -5.41 3.90 8.34
N SER A 238 -6.66 3.59 8.64
CA SER A 238 -7.06 2.60 9.64
C SER A 238 -8.30 1.84 9.19
N PHE A 239 -8.57 0.73 9.87
CA PHE A 239 -9.80 -0.04 9.72
C PHE A 239 -10.49 -0.12 11.08
N HIS A 240 -11.82 -0.17 11.07
CA HIS A 240 -12.65 -0.39 12.26
C HIS A 240 -13.40 -1.71 12.09
N SER A 241 -13.20 -2.66 12.99
CA SER A 241 -13.99 -3.87 13.01
C SER A 241 -15.37 -3.59 13.62
N HIS A 242 -16.42 -4.00 12.93
CA HIS A 242 -17.75 -4.06 13.53
C HIS A 242 -17.92 -5.46 14.11
N ALA A 243 -17.81 -5.62 15.44
CA ALA A 243 -18.91 -6.15 16.24
C ALA A 243 -18.51 -6.67 17.64
N GLU A 244 -17.31 -7.20 17.88
CA GLU A 244 -17.07 -7.99 19.12
C GLU A 244 -15.79 -7.63 19.91
N ASP A 245 -14.78 -7.00 19.29
CA ASP A 245 -13.54 -6.56 19.96
C ASP A 245 -13.54 -5.03 20.16
N ARG A 246 -14.52 -4.50 20.92
CA ARG A 246 -14.72 -3.04 21.05
C ARG A 246 -13.60 -2.31 21.79
N ASP A 247 -12.82 -2.99 22.62
CA ASP A 247 -11.85 -2.33 23.48
C ASP A 247 -10.57 -1.91 22.73
N ASP A 248 -10.20 -2.61 21.64
CA ASP A 248 -8.97 -2.34 20.88
C ASP A 248 -9.15 -1.31 19.74
N ASP A 249 -10.33 -1.22 19.13
CA ASP A 249 -10.54 -0.40 17.92
C ASP A 249 -10.71 1.10 18.22
N PHE A 250 -11.06 1.46 19.46
CA PHE A 250 -11.27 2.85 19.87
C PHE A 250 -9.99 3.68 19.84
N ASP A 251 -8.86 3.02 20.11
CA ASP A 251 -7.58 3.69 20.31
C ASP A 251 -6.99 4.24 18.99
N GLY A 252 -7.12 3.48 17.90
CA GLY A 252 -6.48 3.82 16.63
C GLY A 252 -7.01 5.10 15.96
N ASP A 253 -8.30 5.36 16.08
CA ASP A 253 -8.97 6.50 15.44
C ASP A 253 -8.62 7.81 16.15
N MET A 254 -8.59 7.76 17.48
CA MET A 254 -8.08 8.83 18.33
C MET A 254 -6.60 9.05 18.02
N GLN A 255 -5.80 7.99 18.00
CA GLN A 255 -4.36 8.10 17.75
C GLN A 255 -4.06 8.76 16.40
N LEU A 256 -4.72 8.38 15.30
CA LEU A 256 -4.53 9.05 14.01
C LEU A 256 -4.85 10.54 14.04
N SER A 257 -5.93 10.93 14.74
CA SER A 257 -6.30 12.34 14.87
C SER A 257 -5.27 13.15 15.69
N LEU A 258 -4.61 12.53 16.67
CA LEU A 258 -3.58 13.16 17.48
C LEU A 258 -2.33 13.49 16.65
N TRP A 259 -1.96 12.63 15.71
CA TRP A 259 -0.75 12.82 14.90
C TRP A 259 -0.98 13.67 13.64
N TYR A 260 -2.24 13.96 13.30
CA TYR A 260 -2.57 14.69 12.07
C TYR A 260 -2.36 16.21 12.25
N LYS A 261 -1.36 16.77 11.56
CA LYS A 261 -0.95 18.19 11.67
C LYS A 261 -1.84 19.17 10.89
N ARG A 262 -3.11 18.85 10.61
CA ARG A 262 -4.05 19.75 9.93
C ARG A 262 -5.45 19.62 10.52
N ALA A 263 -6.29 20.63 10.25
CA ALA A 263 -7.72 20.50 10.48
C ALA A 263 -8.23 19.23 9.78
N THR A 264 -9.02 18.42 10.48
CA THR A 264 -9.47 17.06 10.10
C THR A 264 -10.33 16.99 8.83
N THR A 265 -10.46 18.06 8.07
CA THR A 265 -11.31 18.18 6.88
C THR A 265 -10.94 17.19 5.76
N GLY A 266 -9.75 16.59 5.80
CA GLY A 266 -9.29 15.58 4.84
C GLY A 266 -9.68 14.14 5.17
N LEU A 267 -9.93 13.81 6.44
CA LEU A 267 -10.19 12.43 6.88
C LEU A 267 -11.66 12.08 6.68
N LYS A 268 -11.92 10.97 5.99
CA LYS A 268 -13.27 10.50 5.68
C LYS A 268 -13.44 9.05 6.10
N LEU A 269 -14.52 8.77 6.83
CA LEU A 269 -14.95 7.41 7.10
C LEU A 269 -15.71 6.87 5.89
N LEU A 270 -15.18 5.84 5.25
CA LEU A 270 -15.80 5.19 4.09
C LEU A 270 -16.06 3.71 4.39
N LYS A 271 -17.25 3.23 4.05
CA LYS A 271 -17.59 1.81 4.14
C LYS A 271 -17.13 1.10 2.87
N LEU A 272 -16.29 0.07 3.02
CA LEU A 272 -15.85 -0.78 1.90
C LEU A 272 -16.48 -2.15 2.07
N ARG A 273 -17.16 -2.64 1.03
CA ARG A 273 -17.76 -3.97 1.01
C ARG A 273 -17.27 -4.76 -0.20
N ASN A 274 -16.74 -5.95 0.07
CA ASN A 274 -16.22 -6.84 -0.95
C ASN A 274 -17.15 -8.05 -1.13
N HIS A 275 -17.75 -8.18 -2.32
CA HIS A 275 -18.75 -9.22 -2.59
C HIS A 275 -18.13 -10.57 -3.02
N HIS A 276 -16.96 -10.57 -3.68
CA HIS A 276 -16.46 -11.77 -4.37
C HIS A 276 -14.97 -12.07 -4.18
N LEU A 277 -14.16 -11.14 -3.67
CA LEU A 277 -12.71 -11.33 -3.63
C LEU A 277 -12.28 -12.00 -2.32
N VAL A 278 -12.02 -13.30 -2.37
CA VAL A 278 -11.41 -14.06 -1.25
C VAL A 278 -9.93 -13.65 -1.05
N ASP A 279 -9.34 -12.92 -2.00
CA ASP A 279 -7.92 -12.59 -2.05
C ASP A 279 -7.65 -11.08 -2.00
N LEU A 280 -7.02 -10.63 -0.89
CA LEU A 280 -6.50 -9.27 -0.67
C LEU A 280 -5.64 -8.71 -1.83
N PRO A 281 -4.85 -9.51 -2.57
CA PRO A 281 -4.11 -9.03 -3.74
C PRO A 281 -5.00 -8.50 -4.86
N ARG A 282 -6.22 -9.03 -5.01
CA ARG A 282 -7.17 -8.51 -6.01
C ARG A 282 -7.75 -7.16 -5.57
N LEU A 283 -7.86 -6.92 -4.26
CA LEU A 283 -8.40 -5.66 -3.70
C LEU A 283 -7.49 -4.46 -3.92
N GLN A 284 -6.17 -4.67 -3.91
CA GLN A 284 -5.18 -3.60 -4.16
C GLN A 284 -5.23 -3.05 -5.59
N HIS A 285 -5.85 -3.79 -6.50
CA HIS A 285 -5.92 -3.44 -7.92
C HIS A 285 -7.34 -3.15 -8.39
N ALA A 286 -8.33 -3.46 -7.55
CA ALA A 286 -9.72 -3.25 -7.85
C ALA A 286 -10.04 -1.75 -8.01
N VAL A 287 -10.86 -1.45 -9.00
CA VAL A 287 -11.64 -0.22 -9.02
C VAL A 287 -12.87 -0.46 -8.16
N TRP A 288 -13.15 0.50 -7.31
CA TRP A 288 -14.29 0.50 -6.41
C TRP A 288 -15.25 1.58 -6.86
N TRP A 289 -16.54 1.34 -6.73
CA TRP A 289 -17.55 2.32 -7.10
C TRP A 289 -18.56 2.48 -6.00
N ARG A 290 -19.18 3.65 -5.96
CA ARG A 290 -20.18 3.96 -4.95
C ARG A 290 -21.47 3.20 -5.24
N ASP A 291 -21.97 2.52 -4.21
CA ASP A 291 -23.29 1.88 -4.14
C ASP A 291 -23.93 2.28 -2.80
N GLY A 292 -24.85 3.24 -2.83
CA GLY A 292 -25.42 3.85 -1.62
C GLY A 292 -24.38 4.58 -0.76
N ASP A 293 -24.27 4.16 0.51
CA ASP A 293 -23.36 4.73 1.51
C ASP A 293 -21.99 4.02 1.57
N GLN A 294 -21.77 3.04 0.71
CA GLN A 294 -20.55 2.22 0.68
C GLN A 294 -19.91 2.20 -0.71
N PHE A 295 -18.65 1.79 -0.74
CA PHE A 295 -17.92 1.46 -1.95
C PHE A 295 -17.85 -0.05 -2.08
N ILE A 296 -18.19 -0.55 -3.26
CA ILE A 296 -18.18 -1.98 -3.56
C ILE A 296 -17.25 -2.30 -4.72
N THR A 297 -16.84 -3.56 -4.79
CA THR A 297 -16.13 -4.13 -5.93
C THR A 297 -16.60 -5.56 -6.19
N ASN A 298 -16.74 -5.93 -7.46
CA ASN A 298 -17.10 -7.26 -7.95
C ASN A 298 -16.38 -7.53 -9.29
N ASP A 299 -16.47 -8.77 -9.78
CA ASP A 299 -15.86 -9.17 -11.06
C ASP A 299 -16.64 -8.62 -12.27
N ASP A 300 -17.91 -8.26 -12.10
CA ASP A 300 -18.79 -7.74 -13.15
C ASP A 300 -18.52 -6.26 -13.49
N GLY A 301 -17.68 -5.57 -12.70
CA GLY A 301 -17.38 -4.16 -12.87
C GLY A 301 -18.46 -3.21 -12.34
N PRO A 302 -18.22 -1.89 -12.43
CA PRO A 302 -19.15 -0.89 -11.94
C PRO A 302 -20.47 -0.88 -12.74
N PRO A 303 -21.63 -0.66 -12.10
CA PRO A 303 -22.87 -0.36 -12.79
C PRO A 303 -22.69 0.88 -13.67
N ALA A 304 -23.30 0.88 -14.86
CA ALA A 304 -23.24 1.99 -15.81
C ALA A 304 -23.67 3.36 -15.21
N ALA A 305 -24.44 3.35 -14.12
CA ALA A 305 -24.93 4.57 -13.46
C ALA A 305 -23.99 5.13 -12.37
N SER A 306 -22.92 4.44 -11.98
CA SER A 306 -22.04 4.93 -10.90
C SER A 306 -20.98 5.85 -11.48
N ASN A 307 -20.96 7.13 -11.05
CA ASN A 307 -19.98 8.14 -11.49
C ASN A 307 -18.83 8.37 -10.49
N ASP A 308 -18.84 7.70 -9.33
CA ASP A 308 -17.80 7.85 -8.30
C ASP A 308 -16.97 6.57 -8.22
N TRP A 309 -15.90 6.54 -9.03
CA TRP A 309 -14.94 5.44 -9.08
C TRP A 309 -13.66 5.80 -8.35
N ARG A 310 -13.16 4.84 -7.58
CA ARG A 310 -12.01 5.02 -6.72
C ARG A 310 -11.06 3.84 -6.72
N ARG A 311 -9.79 4.12 -6.52
CA ARG A 311 -8.77 3.13 -6.14
C ARG A 311 -8.37 3.37 -4.70
N PHE A 312 -8.26 2.29 -3.94
CA PHE A 312 -7.83 2.35 -2.56
C PHE A 312 -6.39 1.82 -2.42
N PHE A 313 -5.57 2.60 -1.74
CA PHE A 313 -4.19 2.29 -1.34
C PHE A 313 -4.11 2.24 0.19
N GLY A 314 -2.95 1.93 0.78
CA GLY A 314 -2.77 1.83 2.23
C GLY A 314 -3.24 0.49 2.81
N TRP A 315 -3.40 -0.54 1.96
CA TRP A 315 -3.84 -1.86 2.40
C TRP A 315 -2.83 -2.49 3.36
N SER A 316 -1.57 -2.05 3.39
CA SER A 316 -0.55 -2.44 4.38
C SER A 316 -1.00 -2.18 5.82
N ASN A 317 -1.79 -1.13 6.05
CA ASN A 317 -2.22 -0.67 7.38
C ASN A 317 -3.35 -1.53 7.97
N VAL A 318 -3.98 -2.36 7.16
CA VAL A 318 -5.13 -3.19 7.56
C VAL A 318 -4.64 -4.57 8.04
N LYS A 319 -4.74 -4.87 9.35
CA LYS A 319 -4.30 -6.16 9.92
C LYS A 319 -5.07 -7.35 9.35
N LYS A 320 -6.39 -7.22 9.17
CA LYS A 320 -7.29 -8.24 8.58
C LYS A 320 -8.02 -7.64 7.39
N GLY A 321 -7.86 -8.23 6.20
CA GLY A 321 -8.56 -7.77 5.00
C GLY A 321 -10.10 -7.82 5.17
N PRO A 322 -10.86 -7.03 4.39
CA PRO A 322 -12.32 -7.03 4.48
C PRO A 322 -12.83 -8.45 4.21
N MET A 323 -13.50 -9.00 5.22
CA MET A 323 -14.10 -10.33 5.13
C MET A 323 -15.21 -10.33 4.07
N LYS A 324 -15.34 -11.44 3.35
CA LYS A 324 -16.32 -11.59 2.28
C LYS A 324 -17.72 -11.24 2.77
N GLY A 325 -18.38 -10.30 2.11
CA GLY A 325 -19.75 -9.89 2.39
C GLY A 325 -19.93 -8.88 3.54
N LEU A 326 -18.89 -8.62 4.34
CA LEU A 326 -18.93 -7.64 5.42
C LEU A 326 -18.54 -6.24 4.93
N SER A 327 -19.32 -5.25 5.37
CA SER A 327 -19.04 -3.84 5.13
C SER A 327 -18.21 -3.32 6.29
N VAL A 328 -17.00 -2.85 6.01
CA VAL A 328 -16.03 -2.41 7.03
C VAL A 328 -15.77 -0.92 6.84
N ALA A 329 -15.88 -0.16 7.92
CA ALA A 329 -15.60 1.27 7.92
C ALA A 329 -14.09 1.50 7.98
N HIS A 330 -13.57 2.28 7.05
CA HIS A 330 -12.16 2.62 6.94
C HIS A 330 -12.01 4.13 7.06
N GLN A 331 -11.03 4.57 7.84
CA GLN A 331 -10.61 5.95 7.80
C GLN A 331 -9.71 6.13 6.59
N THR A 332 -10.09 7.07 5.72
CA THR A 332 -9.43 7.28 4.45
C THR A 332 -9.10 8.74 4.23
N MET A 333 -8.12 8.99 3.37
CA MET A 333 -7.72 10.32 2.93
C MET A 333 -7.62 10.34 1.40
N PRO A 334 -8.12 11.38 0.71
CA PRO A 334 -7.91 11.51 -0.73
C PRO A 334 -6.41 11.68 -1.04
N SER A 335 -5.96 11.12 -2.16
CA SER A 335 -4.62 11.34 -2.71
C SER A 335 -4.75 12.08 -4.03
N ASN A 336 -3.95 13.13 -4.18
CA ASN A 336 -3.83 13.90 -5.43
C ASN A 336 -2.59 13.48 -6.23
N SER A 337 -1.80 12.54 -5.71
CA SER A 337 -0.65 11.97 -6.40
C SER A 337 -1.07 11.13 -7.60
N SER A 338 -0.17 11.04 -8.60
CA SER A 338 -0.35 10.15 -9.74
C SER A 338 -0.47 8.68 -9.30
N LEU A 339 -1.01 7.83 -10.18
CA LEU A 339 -1.09 6.40 -9.92
C LEU A 339 0.28 5.78 -9.61
N LEU A 340 1.31 6.19 -10.35
CA LEU A 340 2.69 5.73 -10.16
C LEU A 340 3.27 6.13 -8.79
N LEU A 341 3.07 7.38 -8.36
CA LEU A 341 3.50 7.81 -7.01
C LEU A 341 2.75 7.04 -5.93
N ASN A 342 1.47 6.74 -6.12
CA ASN A 342 0.71 5.92 -5.20
C ASN A 342 1.27 4.49 -5.07
N TYR A 343 1.79 3.88 -6.14
CA TYR A 343 2.53 2.62 -6.07
C TYR A 343 3.87 2.75 -5.35
N ALA A 344 4.59 3.84 -5.59
CA ALA A 344 5.84 4.12 -4.88
C ALA A 344 5.62 4.25 -3.37
N HIS A 345 4.54 4.91 -2.96
CA HIS A 345 4.13 5.01 -1.55
C HIS A 345 3.76 3.64 -0.95
N GLU A 346 3.08 2.73 -1.68
CA GLU A 346 2.84 1.38 -1.15
C GLU A 346 4.14 0.61 -0.98
N LEU A 347 5.04 0.69 -1.96
CA LEU A 347 6.32 0.02 -1.89
C LEU A 347 7.14 0.56 -0.71
N TYR A 348 7.15 1.89 -0.51
CA TYR A 348 7.71 2.53 0.67
C TYR A 348 7.07 2.01 1.97
N ASN A 349 5.74 1.93 2.05
CA ASN A 349 5.05 1.41 3.23
C ASN A 349 5.43 -0.04 3.53
N THR A 350 5.61 -0.89 2.51
CA THR A 350 6.09 -2.28 2.75
C THR A 350 7.51 -2.31 3.30
N PHE A 351 8.38 -1.42 2.82
CA PHE A 351 9.73 -1.25 3.36
C PHE A 351 9.67 -0.73 4.80
N LEU A 352 8.94 0.35 5.06
CA LEU A 352 8.84 0.99 6.37
C LEU A 352 8.28 0.00 7.40
N THR A 353 7.20 -0.71 7.05
CA THR A 353 6.61 -1.76 7.91
C THR A 353 7.66 -2.81 8.28
N ARG A 354 8.52 -3.19 7.34
CA ARG A 354 9.52 -4.23 7.60
C ARG A 354 10.68 -3.74 8.43
N ILE A 355 11.21 -2.54 8.16
CA ILE A 355 12.35 -2.04 8.90
C ILE A 355 11.98 -1.63 10.32
N THR A 356 10.76 -1.14 10.53
CA THR A 356 10.28 -0.75 11.86
C THR A 356 10.08 -1.94 12.80
N GLN A 357 9.95 -3.17 12.29
CA GLN A 357 9.97 -4.39 13.12
C GLN A 357 11.31 -4.62 13.83
N VAL A 358 12.37 -3.96 13.39
CA VAL A 358 13.70 -4.07 13.99
C VAL A 358 13.97 -2.97 15.01
N VAL A 359 13.08 -1.98 15.05
CA VAL A 359 13.14 -0.82 15.95
C VAL A 359 12.39 -1.18 17.22
N LYS A 360 13.08 -1.07 18.36
CA LYS A 360 12.51 -1.22 19.69
C LYS A 360 11.88 0.09 20.18
N ASP A 361 12.55 1.20 19.90
CA ASP A 361 12.14 2.55 20.28
C ASP A 361 12.60 3.54 19.20
N LEU A 362 11.73 4.47 18.78
CA LEU A 362 12.04 5.44 17.72
C LEU A 362 13.03 6.54 18.14
N GLY A 363 13.36 6.63 19.43
CA GLY A 363 14.11 7.74 19.98
C GLY A 363 13.44 9.08 19.67
N GLY A 364 14.26 10.13 19.64
CA GLY A 364 13.81 11.51 19.46
C GLY A 364 12.95 12.02 20.62
N ASN A 365 12.77 13.33 20.69
CA ASN A 365 11.83 13.90 21.66
C ASN A 365 10.41 13.87 21.09
N SER A 366 9.50 13.22 21.81
CA SER A 366 8.07 13.36 21.56
C SER A 366 7.50 14.52 22.37
N GLN A 367 6.70 15.35 21.71
CA GLN A 367 6.05 16.50 22.34
C GLN A 367 4.73 16.85 21.63
N ALA A 368 3.86 17.54 22.36
CA ALA A 368 2.69 18.17 21.77
C ALA A 368 3.10 19.49 21.11
N THR A 369 2.81 19.65 19.82
CA THR A 369 3.03 20.89 19.07
C THR A 369 1.71 21.59 18.78
N GLN A 370 1.69 22.89 19.00
CA GLN A 370 0.59 23.74 18.60
C GLN A 370 0.86 24.30 17.20
N HIS A 371 -0.02 24.00 16.26
CA HIS A 371 0.04 24.48 14.88
C HIS A 371 -1.20 25.34 14.64
N GLY A 372 -1.06 26.65 14.81
CA GLY A 372 -2.21 27.56 14.77
C GLY A 372 -3.29 27.17 15.79
N GLY A 373 -4.52 26.91 15.32
CA GLY A 373 -5.68 26.57 16.15
C GLY A 373 -5.83 25.09 16.52
N PHE A 374 -4.85 24.23 16.17
CA PHE A 374 -4.89 22.80 16.47
C PHE A 374 -3.61 22.34 17.17
N ILE A 375 -3.73 21.24 17.93
CA ILE A 375 -2.64 20.61 18.66
C ILE A 375 -2.48 19.21 18.10
N SER A 376 -1.24 18.84 17.82
CA SER A 376 -0.88 17.51 17.34
C SER A 376 0.32 16.95 18.12
N ALA A 377 0.46 15.65 18.13
CA ALA A 377 1.69 14.98 18.52
C ALA A 377 2.78 15.21 17.46
N SER A 378 4.01 15.30 17.91
CA SER A 378 5.21 15.33 17.07
C SER A 378 6.28 14.48 17.71
N ASN A 379 7.12 13.86 16.89
CA ASN A 379 8.33 13.17 17.30
C ASN A 379 9.43 13.56 16.31
N GLU A 380 10.59 13.96 16.82
CA GLU A 380 11.71 14.46 16.00
C GLU A 380 12.10 13.46 14.89
N THR A 381 12.27 12.17 15.22
CA THR A 381 12.64 11.14 14.24
C THR A 381 11.56 10.99 13.16
N VAL A 382 10.28 10.94 13.54
CA VAL A 382 9.16 10.82 12.61
C VAL A 382 9.05 12.05 11.70
N ASP A 383 9.22 13.24 12.27
CA ASP A 383 9.14 14.52 11.56
C ASP A 383 10.26 14.68 10.54
N GLU A 384 11.46 14.21 10.87
CA GLU A 384 12.58 14.15 9.94
C GLU A 384 12.34 13.16 8.80
N VAL A 385 11.82 11.96 9.09
CA VAL A 385 11.44 11.00 8.03
C VAL A 385 10.42 11.63 7.10
N GLN A 386 9.34 12.22 7.64
CA GLN A 386 8.32 12.89 6.83
C GLN A 386 8.90 14.04 5.99
N THR A 387 9.80 14.83 6.58
CA THR A 387 10.46 15.93 5.88
C THR A 387 11.37 15.42 4.77
N ALA A 388 12.10 14.31 4.97
CA ALA A 388 12.90 13.67 3.92
C ALA A 388 12.03 13.19 2.75
N LEU A 389 10.86 12.58 3.03
CA LEU A 389 9.94 12.16 1.97
C LEU A 389 9.41 13.33 1.13
N VAL A 390 9.07 14.44 1.80
CA VAL A 390 8.56 15.65 1.13
C VAL A 390 9.66 16.36 0.35
N ALA A 391 10.83 16.54 0.96
CA ALA A 391 11.97 17.21 0.34
C ALA A 391 12.54 16.41 -0.85
N GLY A 392 12.53 15.08 -0.76
CA GLY A 392 12.89 14.18 -1.85
C GLY A 392 11.87 14.14 -2.99
N GLY A 393 10.70 14.76 -2.83
CA GLY A 393 9.65 14.80 -3.85
C GLY A 393 8.87 13.50 -4.00
N LEU A 394 8.96 12.57 -3.03
CA LEU A 394 8.16 11.36 -3.06
C LEU A 394 6.69 11.69 -2.87
N CYS A 395 6.36 12.56 -1.91
CA CYS A 395 4.98 12.84 -1.55
C CYS A 395 4.76 14.27 -1.04
N ALA A 396 3.51 14.72 -1.03
CA ALA A 396 3.13 15.95 -0.32
C ALA A 396 3.06 15.71 1.21
N ALA A 397 3.03 16.78 2.01
CA ALA A 397 3.03 16.68 3.48
C ALA A 397 1.90 15.77 4.05
N ASP A 398 0.68 15.88 3.52
CA ASP A 398 -0.45 15.06 3.97
C ASP A 398 -0.23 13.57 3.61
N GLU A 399 0.39 13.32 2.47
CA GLU A 399 0.70 11.96 2.01
C GLU A 399 1.89 11.37 2.77
N ALA A 400 2.85 12.18 3.21
CA ALA A 400 3.92 11.77 4.12
C ALA A 400 3.34 11.24 5.43
N PHE A 401 2.34 11.94 5.99
CA PHE A 401 1.57 11.45 7.14
C PHE A 401 0.93 10.09 6.83
N ALA A 402 0.22 9.96 5.70
CA ALA A 402 -0.49 8.72 5.35
C ALA A 402 0.43 7.52 5.05
N CYS A 403 1.70 7.76 4.70
CA CYS A 403 2.69 6.70 4.50
C CYS A 403 3.36 6.28 5.82
N THR A 404 3.61 7.23 6.72
CA THR A 404 4.42 7.00 7.93
C THR A 404 3.57 6.64 9.14
N ILE A 405 2.63 7.49 9.54
CA ILE A 405 1.94 7.39 10.83
C ILE A 405 1.13 6.09 10.98
N PRO A 406 0.26 5.70 10.03
CA PRO A 406 -0.46 4.43 10.14
C PRO A 406 0.45 3.21 10.34
N THR A 407 1.59 3.19 9.65
CA THR A 407 2.57 2.11 9.74
C THR A 407 3.19 2.05 11.13
N LEU A 408 3.59 3.21 11.68
CA LEU A 408 4.21 3.30 13.00
C LEU A 408 3.22 3.00 14.14
N ILE A 409 1.96 3.43 14.00
CA ILE A 409 0.86 3.04 14.90
C ILE A 409 0.68 1.51 14.88
N ALA A 410 0.61 0.91 13.69
CA ALA A 410 0.42 -0.53 13.55
C ALA A 410 1.58 -1.36 14.12
N GLN A 411 2.79 -0.79 14.22
CA GLN A 411 3.95 -1.39 14.89
C GLN A 411 4.04 -1.06 16.40
N GLY A 412 3.15 -0.23 16.95
CA GLY A 412 3.21 0.19 18.35
C GLY A 412 4.42 1.07 18.68
N LEU A 413 4.95 1.80 17.70
CA LEU A 413 6.14 2.64 17.86
C LEU A 413 5.81 4.10 18.23
N LEU A 414 4.54 4.49 18.15
CA LEU A 414 4.09 5.82 18.56
C LEU A 414 3.46 5.75 19.94
N GLN A 415 3.55 6.85 20.69
CA GLN A 415 2.93 6.96 22.00
C GLN A 415 1.43 6.64 21.92
N PRO A 416 0.89 5.91 22.91
CA PRO A 416 -0.54 5.73 23.02
C PRO A 416 -1.20 7.08 23.37
N PRO A 417 -2.48 7.26 23.05
CA PRO A 417 -3.20 8.50 23.28
C PRO A 417 -3.17 9.02 24.73
N GLU A 418 -3.12 8.14 25.73
CA GLU A 418 -3.05 8.53 27.15
C GLU A 418 -1.77 9.32 27.45
N GLU A 419 -0.63 8.86 26.93
CA GLU A 419 0.65 9.54 27.09
C GLU A 419 0.63 10.89 26.36
N MET A 420 -0.01 10.96 25.19
CA MET A 420 -0.19 12.22 24.47
C MET A 420 -1.03 13.20 25.27
N ILE A 421 -2.18 12.75 25.80
CA ILE A 421 -3.05 13.57 26.63
C ILE A 421 -2.29 14.09 27.87
N ALA A 422 -1.42 13.26 28.46
CA ALA A 422 -0.55 13.67 29.55
C ALA A 422 0.50 14.72 29.11
N MET A 423 1.11 14.57 27.93
CA MET A 423 2.03 15.56 27.36
C MET A 423 1.36 16.91 27.11
N VAL A 424 0.14 16.92 26.56
CA VAL A 424 -0.66 18.14 26.39
C VAL A 424 -1.01 18.76 27.73
N GLY A 425 -1.32 17.95 28.73
CA GLY A 425 -1.56 18.40 30.11
C GLY A 425 -0.36 19.17 30.66
N LYS A 426 0.85 18.58 30.59
CA LYS A 426 2.10 19.23 31.01
C LYS A 426 2.37 20.54 30.24
N LEU A 427 2.11 20.56 28.93
CA LEU A 427 2.24 21.77 28.12
C LEU A 427 1.25 22.86 28.57
N GLY A 428 0.02 22.46 28.91
CA GLY A 428 -0.99 23.31 29.52
C GLY A 428 -0.50 23.92 30.84
N ASP A 429 -0.01 23.08 31.76
CA ASP A 429 0.51 23.50 33.06
C ASP A 429 1.68 24.50 32.91
N ASN A 430 2.57 24.27 31.95
CA ASN A 430 3.65 25.20 31.63
C ASN A 430 3.11 26.56 31.18
N HIS A 431 2.08 26.60 30.33
CA HIS A 431 1.45 27.86 29.91
C HIS A 431 0.68 28.54 31.05
N HIS A 432 0.05 27.77 31.93
CA HIS A 432 -0.58 28.26 33.15
C HIS A 432 0.44 28.94 34.07
N GLN A 433 1.57 28.28 34.35
CA GLN A 433 2.66 28.84 35.16
C GLN A 433 3.26 30.11 34.56
N GLN A 434 3.36 30.18 33.23
CA GLN A 434 3.80 31.38 32.48
C GLN A 434 2.71 32.47 32.37
N LYS A 435 1.53 32.29 32.99
CA LYS A 435 0.37 33.20 32.89
C LYS A 435 -0.10 33.46 31.45
N ARG A 436 0.11 32.50 30.55
CA ARG A 436 -0.34 32.54 29.14
C ARG A 436 -1.75 31.93 29.03
N TRP A 437 -2.73 32.58 29.65
CA TRP A 437 -4.10 32.06 29.83
C TRP A 437 -4.81 31.65 28.55
N SER A 438 -4.62 32.41 27.45
CA SER A 438 -5.21 32.06 26.15
C SER A 438 -4.74 30.68 25.67
N LYS A 439 -3.42 30.41 25.72
CA LYS A 439 -2.86 29.14 25.26
C LYS A 439 -3.28 27.98 26.16
N TYR A 440 -3.34 28.22 27.47
CA TYR A 440 -3.86 27.23 28.42
C TYR A 440 -5.33 26.87 28.15
N ALA A 441 -6.18 27.88 27.89
CA ALA A 441 -7.57 27.67 27.54
C ALA A 441 -7.71 26.90 26.22
N ASP A 442 -6.89 27.20 25.21
CA ASP A 442 -6.88 26.48 23.93
C ASP A 442 -6.55 24.99 24.11
N LEU A 443 -5.52 24.67 24.90
CA LEU A 443 -5.11 23.30 25.22
C LEU A 443 -6.18 22.56 26.03
N SER A 444 -6.80 23.24 27.00
CA SER A 444 -7.88 22.66 27.82
C SER A 444 -9.12 22.36 26.99
N ASN A 445 -9.52 23.29 26.12
CA ASN A 445 -10.65 23.10 25.20
C ASN A 445 -10.37 22.02 24.16
N TRP A 446 -9.13 21.89 23.70
CA TRP A 446 -8.74 20.78 22.83
C TRP A 446 -8.88 19.43 23.56
N ARG A 447 -8.40 19.34 24.82
CA ARG A 447 -8.53 18.11 25.62
C ARG A 447 -9.99 17.76 25.88
N LEU A 448 -10.83 18.75 26.18
CA LEU A 448 -12.27 18.55 26.36
C LEU A 448 -12.95 18.07 25.07
N ARG A 449 -12.61 18.65 23.91
CA ARG A 449 -13.14 18.21 22.61
C ARG A 449 -12.74 16.77 22.30
N LEU A 450 -11.46 16.43 22.51
CA LEU A 450 -10.99 15.06 22.33
C LEU A 450 -11.79 14.08 23.20
N LEU A 451 -11.95 14.38 24.48
CA LEU A 451 -12.73 13.55 25.41
C LEU A 451 -14.23 13.50 25.05
N HIS A 452 -14.80 14.60 24.56
CA HIS A 452 -16.20 14.66 24.15
C HIS A 452 -16.47 13.86 22.87
N ASP A 453 -15.64 14.01 21.85
CA ASP A 453 -15.74 13.25 20.60
C ASP A 453 -15.60 11.75 20.86
N ASN A 454 -14.73 11.40 21.79
CA ASN A 454 -14.54 10.07 22.33
C ASN A 454 -15.81 9.50 22.99
N VAL A 455 -16.43 10.26 23.91
CA VAL A 455 -17.69 9.85 24.57
C VAL A 455 -18.86 9.76 23.59
N SER A 456 -18.92 10.66 22.61
CA SER A 456 -20.01 10.69 21.60
C SER A 456 -19.95 9.48 20.66
N LYS A 457 -18.75 9.03 20.29
CA LYS A 457 -18.57 7.80 19.49
C LYS A 457 -19.03 6.55 20.26
N LEU A 458 -18.80 6.50 21.57
CA LEU A 458 -19.25 5.40 22.44
C LEU A 458 -20.78 5.31 22.52
N SER A 459 -21.48 6.45 22.62
CA SER A 459 -22.94 6.46 22.76
C SER A 459 -23.66 6.07 21.45
N HIS A 460 -23.22 6.57 20.30
CA HIS A 460 -23.80 6.21 19.00
C HIS A 460 -23.61 4.72 18.64
N GLY A 461 -22.57 4.06 19.17
CA GLY A 461 -22.37 2.63 19.01
C GLY A 461 -23.33 1.74 19.82
N GLN A 462 -23.96 2.25 20.88
CA GLN A 462 -24.87 1.47 21.73
C GLN A 462 -26.31 1.43 21.18
N ASP A 463 -26.80 2.53 20.60
CA ASP A 463 -28.17 2.62 20.08
C ASP A 463 -28.42 1.74 18.86
N LEU A 464 -27.39 1.50 18.03
CA LEU A 464 -27.50 0.65 16.83
C LEU A 464 -27.61 -0.85 17.14
N THR A 465 -27.16 -1.29 18.31
CA THR A 465 -27.27 -2.69 18.75
C THR A 465 -28.59 -3.01 19.46
N GLY A 466 -29.20 -2.04 20.15
CA GLY A 466 -30.46 -2.26 20.89
C GLY A 466 -31.71 -2.42 19.99
N ALA A 467 -31.68 -1.93 18.76
CA ALA A 467 -32.84 -1.93 17.87
C ALA A 467 -33.12 -3.28 17.15
N LYS A 468 -32.26 -4.30 17.29
CA LYS A 468 -32.42 -5.58 16.58
C LYS A 468 -32.95 -6.74 17.43
N GLU A 469 -33.16 -6.57 18.74
CA GLU A 469 -33.49 -7.69 19.63
C GLU A 469 -34.99 -7.81 20.03
N THR A 470 -35.86 -6.91 19.56
CA THR A 470 -37.29 -6.88 19.96
C THR A 470 -38.29 -7.25 18.85
N THR A 471 -37.90 -8.12 17.90
CA THR A 471 -38.87 -8.75 16.96
C THR A 471 -38.92 -10.27 17.12
N LYS A 472 -39.07 -10.76 18.36
CA LYS A 472 -39.60 -12.11 18.61
C LYS A 472 -41.12 -12.05 18.62
N LYS A 473 -41.70 -12.61 17.55
CA LYS A 473 -43.14 -12.71 17.26
C LYS A 473 -43.94 -13.30 18.42
N LEU A 474 -45.01 -12.61 18.81
CA LEU A 474 -46.17 -13.18 19.51
C LEU A 474 -46.89 -14.19 18.59
N PRO A 475 -47.38 -15.34 19.10
CA PRO A 475 -48.21 -16.24 18.33
C PRO A 475 -49.65 -15.69 18.24
N GLY A 476 -50.09 -15.37 17.02
CA GLY A 476 -51.48 -15.03 16.72
C GLY A 476 -52.38 -16.27 16.60
N PRO A 477 -53.67 -16.18 16.94
CA PRO A 477 -54.56 -17.32 17.06
C PRO A 477 -55.06 -17.81 15.70
N GLY A 478 -55.36 -19.10 15.64
CA GLY A 478 -55.79 -19.79 14.44
C GLY A 478 -57.12 -19.27 13.87
N SER A 479 -57.17 -19.22 12.55
CA SER A 479 -58.40 -19.29 11.78
C SER A 479 -58.28 -20.42 10.76
N SER A 480 -59.17 -21.39 10.94
CA SER A 480 -59.57 -22.37 9.94
C SER A 480 -60.13 -21.67 8.71
N GLU A 481 -59.72 -22.07 7.51
CA GLU A 481 -60.69 -22.39 6.46
C GLU A 481 -60.06 -23.11 5.26
N SER A 482 -60.86 -24.05 4.78
CA SER A 482 -60.80 -24.86 3.57
C SER A 482 -60.38 -24.15 2.28
N HIS A 483 -59.71 -24.87 1.37
CA HIS A 483 -60.26 -25.18 0.04
C HIS A 483 -59.42 -26.21 -0.72
N GLY A 484 -60.13 -27.11 -1.40
CA GLY A 484 -59.60 -28.31 -2.05
C GLY A 484 -58.86 -28.07 -3.35
N ARG A 485 -58.11 -29.09 -3.77
CA ARG A 485 -57.47 -29.15 -5.09
C ARG A 485 -57.76 -30.48 -5.78
N VAL A 486 -58.55 -30.37 -6.83
CA VAL A 486 -58.88 -31.39 -7.83
C VAL A 486 -57.62 -31.79 -8.60
N LYS A 487 -57.32 -33.09 -8.66
CA LYS A 487 -56.36 -33.69 -9.61
C LYS A 487 -57.11 -34.18 -10.84
N LYS A 488 -56.84 -33.60 -12.02
CA LYS A 488 -57.12 -34.23 -13.31
C LYS A 488 -55.88 -35.02 -13.75
N ARG A 489 -56.07 -36.33 -13.91
CA ARG A 489 -55.23 -37.22 -14.73
C ARG A 489 -55.91 -37.32 -16.10
N SER A 490 -55.13 -37.23 -17.16
CA SER A 490 -55.49 -37.83 -18.45
C SER A 490 -54.26 -38.54 -19.00
N SER A 491 -54.54 -39.79 -19.36
CA SER A 491 -53.84 -40.73 -20.23
C SER A 491 -53.22 -40.14 -21.48
#